data_AF-A0AAX2CG94-F1
#
_entry.id   AF-A0AAX2CG94-F1
#
_cell.length_a   1.000
_cell.length_b   1.000
_cell.length_c   1.000
_cell.angle_alpha   90.00
_cell.angle_beta   90.00
_cell.angle_gamma   90.00
#
_symmetry.space_group_name_H-M   'P 1'
#
loop_
_entity.id
_entity.type
_entity.pdbx_description
1 polymer ?
#
loop_
_entity_poly.entity_id
_entity_poly.type
_entity_poly.pdbx_seq_one_letter_code
_entity_poly.pdbx_strand_id
1 'polypeptide(L)'
;MELIRWAIDLGTSVYGNTHEELIPLLDYYYDHDHLKAFVVANLILEMDIQEADRPSIELKRCVAAYYAGLYKVAKKYANEMVMKYPNVELYEKNAKVIESFFNKEYDYCFYIWPYTYGSFIDVARALKWQLEQQGQEVIISETLLDQAKQTVLFGAHLFAYRPIPIPNHAIVYNLEQLYDESPYVNAAYLTILKDREVWDYSRQNIEWLKQKGLGKEIKHVKMNYAPTLEIKKGAFPHVLSEDIDVLFIGAMNERRQAIFEQLQELAPNLNIVFQSNVWGIPRNELMARAKIILNIHFHLTGILETPRISHAVANQKFIISESSNPEDEKEWPGIVFAPYEQMVEMIIQYSKLPEERRKLAEKAYWHFKAQKS
;
A
#
# COMPACT_ATOMS: atom_id res chain seq x y z
N MET A 1 0.60 21.64 11.70
CA MET A 1 0.08 22.54 10.66
C MET A 1 -0.40 23.85 11.25
N GLU A 2 -1.07 23.85 12.40
CA GLU A 2 -1.57 25.09 13.02
C GLU A 2 -0.47 26.12 13.35
N LEU A 3 0.64 25.75 14.01
CA LEU A 3 1.70 26.73 14.27
C LEU A 3 2.43 27.18 13.00
N ILE A 4 2.53 26.30 11.98
CA ILE A 4 3.07 26.70 10.66
C ILE A 4 2.14 27.74 10.02
N ARG A 5 0.83 27.49 10.02
CA ARG A 5 -0.16 28.45 9.50
C ARG A 5 -0.15 29.74 10.29
N TRP A 6 -0.11 29.66 11.61
CA TRP A 6 -0.05 30.84 12.47
C TRP A 6 1.20 31.69 12.22
N ALA A 7 2.38 31.06 12.06
CA ALA A 7 3.59 31.77 11.69
C ALA A 7 3.47 32.45 10.32
N ILE A 8 2.91 31.75 9.32
CA ILE A 8 2.61 32.32 7.99
C ILE A 8 1.62 33.49 8.10
N ASP A 9 0.60 33.38 8.95
CA ASP A 9 -0.42 34.41 9.14
C ASP A 9 0.17 35.65 9.83
N LEU A 10 1.07 35.48 10.81
CA LEU A 10 1.79 36.59 11.45
C LEU A 10 2.64 37.38 10.44
N GLY A 11 3.40 36.68 9.60
CA GLY A 11 4.24 37.32 8.59
C GLY A 11 3.47 37.83 7.37
N THR A 12 2.13 37.67 7.28
CA THR A 12 1.33 38.45 6.30
C THR A 12 1.43 39.96 6.53
N SER A 13 1.79 40.39 7.75
CA SER A 13 2.10 41.79 8.06
C SER A 13 3.40 42.28 7.41
N VAL A 14 4.26 41.37 6.94
CA VAL A 14 5.52 41.61 6.24
C VAL A 14 5.47 40.89 4.89
N TYR A 15 4.98 41.56 3.85
CA TYR A 15 4.74 41.05 2.48
C TYR A 15 5.49 39.75 2.09
N GLY A 16 4.91 38.59 2.43
CA GLY A 16 5.45 37.28 2.05
C GLY A 16 6.18 36.45 3.12
N ASN A 17 6.22 36.88 4.38
CA ASN A 17 7.04 36.32 5.49
C ASN A 17 8.55 36.53 5.28
N THR A 18 9.30 36.73 6.36
CA THR A 18 10.78 36.69 6.33
C THR A 18 11.31 35.36 6.83
N HIS A 19 12.51 34.96 6.41
CA HIS A 19 13.15 33.74 6.92
C HIS A 19 13.41 33.82 8.44
N GLU A 20 13.62 35.03 8.96
CA GLU A 20 13.84 35.32 10.39
C GLU A 20 12.65 34.89 11.26
N GLU A 21 11.41 34.98 10.75
CA GLU A 21 10.22 34.54 11.47
C GLU A 21 10.05 33.01 11.45
N LEU A 22 10.58 32.35 10.41
CA LEU A 22 10.47 30.90 10.24
C LEU A 22 11.60 30.12 10.93
N ILE A 23 12.78 30.72 11.16
CA ILE A 23 13.90 30.07 11.86
C ILE A 23 13.51 29.62 13.27
N PRO A 24 12.89 30.45 14.14
CA PRO A 24 12.43 30.00 15.46
C PRO A 24 11.42 28.85 15.37
N LEU A 25 10.58 28.84 14.33
CA LEU A 25 9.63 27.76 14.10
C LEU A 25 10.32 26.46 13.68
N LEU A 26 11.37 26.55 12.84
CA LEU A 26 12.22 25.41 12.50
C LEU A 26 12.84 24.84 13.78
N ASP A 27 13.42 25.68 14.62
CA ASP A 27 14.06 25.25 15.88
C ASP A 27 13.07 24.58 16.82
N TYR A 28 11.88 25.17 16.95
CA TYR A 28 10.80 24.56 17.70
C TYR A 28 10.46 23.17 17.17
N TYR A 29 10.21 23.01 15.88
CA TYR A 29 9.85 21.70 15.35
C TYR A 29 11.00 20.71 15.26
N TYR A 30 12.24 21.17 15.20
CA TYR A 30 13.40 20.30 15.10
C TYR A 30 13.47 19.29 16.24
N ASP A 31 13.06 19.68 17.44
CA ASP A 31 13.03 18.83 18.64
C ASP A 31 11.67 18.19 18.93
N HIS A 32 10.60 18.55 18.20
CA HIS A 32 9.23 18.16 18.53
C HIS A 32 8.51 17.39 17.41
N ASP A 33 8.79 17.70 16.15
CA ASP A 33 8.15 17.09 14.98
C ASP A 33 9.05 17.24 13.75
N HIS A 34 9.85 16.21 13.50
CA HIS A 34 10.84 16.21 12.42
C HIS A 34 10.22 16.35 11.02
N LEU A 35 8.97 15.90 10.81
CA LEU A 35 8.33 16.08 9.51
C LEU A 35 7.97 17.55 9.28
N LYS A 36 7.46 18.24 10.30
CA LYS A 36 7.20 19.68 10.24
C LYS A 36 8.50 20.48 10.14
N ALA A 37 9.53 20.11 10.89
CA ALA A 37 10.86 20.72 10.78
C ALA A 37 11.41 20.61 9.36
N PHE A 38 11.29 19.43 8.75
CA PHE A 38 11.69 19.21 7.36
C PHE A 38 10.94 20.12 6.39
N VAL A 39 9.62 20.27 6.55
CA VAL A 39 8.81 21.18 5.71
C VAL A 39 9.26 22.63 5.88
N VAL A 40 9.38 23.11 7.12
CA VAL A 40 9.79 24.50 7.41
C VAL A 40 11.20 24.77 6.88
N ALA A 41 12.15 23.85 7.05
CA ALA A 41 13.50 24.01 6.53
C ALA A 41 13.54 24.13 5.00
N ASN A 42 12.71 23.37 4.26
CA ASN A 42 12.62 23.52 2.81
C ASN A 42 12.01 24.87 2.41
N LEU A 43 10.98 25.35 3.12
CA LEU A 43 10.41 26.67 2.88
C LEU A 43 11.48 27.76 3.02
N ILE A 44 12.24 27.73 4.11
CA ILE A 44 13.31 28.72 4.37
C ILE A 44 14.38 28.68 3.27
N LEU A 45 14.78 27.49 2.80
CA LEU A 45 15.85 27.36 1.80
C LEU A 45 15.51 27.88 0.41
N GLU A 46 14.22 28.04 0.10
CA GLU A 46 13.69 28.68 -1.13
C GLU A 46 13.57 30.21 -0.99
N MET A 47 13.77 30.77 0.21
CA MET A 47 13.76 32.21 0.45
C MET A 47 15.15 32.83 0.26
N ASP A 48 15.18 34.16 0.15
CA ASP A 48 16.43 34.93 0.22
C ASP A 48 16.92 34.96 1.67
N ILE A 49 17.99 34.20 1.95
CA ILE A 49 18.57 34.01 3.28
C ILE A 49 20.05 34.37 3.27
N GLN A 50 20.60 34.75 4.42
CA GLN A 50 22.03 34.99 4.53
C GLN A 50 22.83 33.69 4.29
N GLU A 51 23.90 33.78 3.50
CA GLU A 51 24.77 32.62 3.21
C GLU A 51 25.38 31.99 4.46
N ALA A 52 25.52 32.75 5.55
CA ALA A 52 26.01 32.25 6.84
C ALA A 52 25.02 31.27 7.53
N ASP A 53 23.72 31.45 7.32
CA ASP A 53 22.67 30.64 7.98
C ASP A 53 22.34 29.36 7.20
N ARG A 54 22.56 29.39 5.87
CA ARG A 54 22.21 28.30 4.95
C ARG A 54 22.75 26.93 5.37
N PRO A 55 24.03 26.76 5.80
CA PRO A 55 24.55 25.44 6.19
C PRO A 55 23.84 24.84 7.41
N SER A 56 23.44 25.68 8.38
CA SER A 56 22.70 25.24 9.58
C SER A 56 21.31 24.73 9.21
N ILE A 57 20.62 25.43 8.32
CA ILE A 57 19.28 25.07 7.86
C ILE A 57 19.33 23.81 6.97
N GLU A 58 20.33 23.68 6.09
CA GLU A 58 20.55 22.47 5.27
C GLU A 58 20.81 21.24 6.15
N LEU A 59 21.61 21.38 7.21
CA LEU A 59 21.87 20.30 8.17
C LEU A 59 20.58 19.91 8.91
N LYS A 60 19.81 20.89 9.40
CA LYS A 60 18.52 20.64 10.07
C LYS A 60 17.54 19.95 9.13
N ARG A 61 17.46 20.36 7.85
CA ARG A 61 16.65 19.67 6.83
C ARG A 61 17.06 18.21 6.68
N CYS A 62 18.37 17.94 6.58
CA CYS A 62 18.89 16.59 6.43
C CYS A 62 18.53 15.69 7.63
N VAL A 63 18.81 16.17 8.84
CA VAL A 63 18.54 15.43 10.09
C VAL A 63 17.05 15.24 10.31
N ALA A 64 16.25 16.28 10.08
CA ALA A 64 14.80 16.20 10.15
C ALA A 64 14.22 15.18 9.16
N ALA A 65 14.73 15.13 7.92
CA ALA A 65 14.34 14.10 6.96
C ALA A 65 14.63 12.68 7.47
N TYR A 66 15.81 12.47 8.07
CA TYR A 66 16.20 11.16 8.61
C TYR A 66 15.26 10.70 9.73
N TYR A 67 15.06 11.54 10.76
CA TYR A 67 14.21 11.17 11.90
C TYR A 67 12.71 11.18 11.56
N ALA A 68 12.29 11.86 10.48
CA ALA A 68 10.95 11.73 9.92
C ALA A 68 10.75 10.43 9.11
N GLY A 69 11.78 9.58 8.97
CA GLY A 69 11.72 8.34 8.20
C GLY A 69 11.85 8.52 6.69
N LEU A 70 12.21 9.72 6.21
CA LEU A 70 12.41 10.04 4.80
C LEU A 70 13.85 9.71 4.37
N TYR A 71 14.31 8.49 4.66
CA TYR A 71 15.73 8.11 4.61
C TYR A 71 16.39 8.38 3.25
N LYS A 72 15.72 8.09 2.12
CA LYS A 72 16.28 8.34 0.78
C LYS A 72 16.52 9.84 0.53
N VAL A 73 15.60 10.68 1.03
CA VAL A 73 15.68 12.13 0.95
C VAL A 73 16.81 12.64 1.85
N ALA A 74 16.91 12.11 3.07
CA ALA A 74 18.01 12.41 3.98
C ALA A 74 19.38 12.07 3.35
N LYS A 75 19.53 10.88 2.76
CA LYS A 75 20.76 10.46 2.07
C LYS A 75 21.12 11.39 0.91
N LYS A 76 20.13 11.77 0.09
CA LYS A 76 20.33 12.74 -0.99
C LYS A 76 20.92 14.04 -0.46
N TYR A 77 20.28 14.65 0.55
CA TYR A 77 20.73 15.92 1.09
C TYR A 77 22.06 15.83 1.84
N ALA A 78 22.33 14.73 2.53
CA ALA A 78 23.62 14.49 3.17
C ALA A 78 24.76 14.47 2.14
N ASN A 79 24.56 13.77 1.02
CA ASN A 79 25.54 13.71 -0.08
C ASN A 79 25.75 15.09 -0.73
N GLU A 80 24.67 15.84 -0.96
CA GLU A 80 24.76 17.22 -1.47
C GLU A 80 25.56 18.12 -0.53
N MET A 81 25.35 18.03 0.79
CA MET A 81 26.12 18.78 1.77
C MET A 81 27.61 18.42 1.76
N VAL A 82 27.94 17.13 1.69
CA VAL A 82 29.34 16.68 1.60
C VAL A 82 29.99 17.19 0.32
N MET A 83 29.29 17.17 -0.82
CA MET A 83 29.82 17.71 -2.08
C MET A 83 30.04 19.22 -2.03
N LYS A 84 29.13 19.96 -1.40
CA LYS A 84 29.19 21.43 -1.29
C LYS A 84 30.22 21.91 -0.27
N TYR A 85 30.43 21.12 0.79
CA TYR A 85 31.31 21.46 1.91
C TYR A 85 32.25 20.27 2.25
N PRO A 86 33.17 19.92 1.34
CA PRO A 86 33.96 18.68 1.43
C PRO A 86 34.95 18.61 2.60
N ASN A 87 35.21 19.72 3.29
CA ASN A 87 36.17 19.80 4.40
C ASN A 87 35.49 19.95 5.77
N VAL A 88 34.18 19.77 5.86
CA VAL A 88 33.44 19.91 7.12
C VAL A 88 33.14 18.53 7.70
N GLU A 89 33.93 18.14 8.71
CA GLU A 89 33.88 16.81 9.35
C GLU A 89 32.48 16.43 9.86
N LEU A 90 31.71 17.43 10.35
CA LEU A 90 30.34 17.22 10.81
C LEU A 90 29.43 16.64 9.71
N TYR A 91 29.55 17.14 8.48
CA TYR A 91 28.68 16.72 7.37
C TYR A 91 29.07 15.34 6.85
N GLU A 92 30.37 15.03 6.82
CA GLU A 92 30.84 13.67 6.52
C GLU A 92 30.34 12.66 7.56
N LYS A 93 30.43 13.00 8.85
CA LYS A 93 29.91 12.14 9.94
C LYS A 93 28.40 11.94 9.81
N ASN A 94 27.64 13.00 9.53
CA ASN A 94 26.20 12.92 9.33
C ASN A 94 25.85 11.98 8.15
N ALA A 95 26.51 12.18 7.00
CA ALA A 95 26.31 11.33 5.82
C ALA A 95 26.64 9.86 6.12
N LYS A 96 27.72 9.57 6.86
CA LYS A 96 28.06 8.20 7.28
C LYS A 96 27.00 7.57 8.18
N VAL A 97 26.43 8.33 9.13
CA VAL A 97 25.34 7.84 9.98
C VAL A 97 24.10 7.50 9.15
N ILE A 98 23.73 8.38 8.22
CA ILE A 98 22.59 8.12 7.32
C ILE A 98 22.87 6.91 6.43
N GLU A 99 24.07 6.80 5.89
CA GLU A 99 24.49 5.66 5.07
C GLU A 99 24.43 4.33 5.84
N SER A 100 24.78 4.34 7.13
CA SER A 100 24.74 3.15 7.98
C SER A 100 23.35 2.53 8.09
N PHE A 101 22.28 3.35 8.01
CA PHE A 101 20.91 2.86 7.96
C PHE A 101 20.65 1.99 6.72
N PHE A 102 21.24 2.36 5.59
CA PHE A 102 21.11 1.61 4.34
C PHE A 102 21.98 0.36 4.30
N ASN A 103 23.06 0.33 5.08
CA ASN A 103 23.99 -0.81 5.16
C ASN A 103 23.58 -1.86 6.19
N LYS A 104 22.40 -1.72 6.81
CA LYS A 104 21.84 -2.75 7.68
C LYS A 104 21.56 -4.02 6.86
N GLU A 105 22.00 -5.18 7.34
CA GLU A 105 21.61 -6.47 6.78
C GLU A 105 20.13 -6.74 7.07
N TYR A 106 19.42 -7.30 6.09
CA TYR A 106 18.02 -7.69 6.24
C TYR A 106 17.89 -9.17 5.92
N ASP A 107 17.04 -9.90 6.63
CA ASP A 107 16.69 -11.28 6.26
C ASP A 107 15.91 -11.29 4.94
N TYR A 108 14.99 -10.33 4.76
CA TYR A 108 14.20 -10.20 3.54
C TYR A 108 14.17 -8.77 2.99
N CYS A 109 14.38 -8.64 1.67
CA CYS A 109 13.99 -7.46 0.89
C CYS A 109 12.73 -7.77 0.08
N PHE A 110 11.63 -7.11 0.41
CA PHE A 110 10.40 -7.10 -0.38
C PHE A 110 10.53 -6.01 -1.43
N TYR A 111 10.97 -6.42 -2.61
CA TYR A 111 11.07 -5.55 -3.76
C TYR A 111 9.69 -5.41 -4.41
N ILE A 112 9.17 -4.19 -4.46
CA ILE A 112 7.94 -3.88 -5.19
C ILE A 112 8.29 -3.19 -6.50
N TRP A 113 7.79 -3.74 -7.61
CA TRP A 113 8.01 -3.13 -8.92
C TRP A 113 7.49 -1.68 -8.93
N PRO A 114 8.26 -0.72 -9.47
CA PRO A 114 7.81 0.65 -9.57
C PRO A 114 6.45 0.77 -10.26
N TYR A 115 5.63 1.73 -9.80
CA TYR A 115 4.24 1.95 -10.23
C TYR A 115 3.22 0.87 -9.80
N THR A 116 3.66 -0.21 -9.16
CA THR A 116 2.76 -1.22 -8.56
C THR A 116 2.62 -1.09 -7.05
N TYR A 117 3.30 -0.11 -6.45
CA TYR A 117 3.30 0.11 -5.00
C TYR A 117 1.88 0.15 -4.42
N GLY A 118 0.99 0.96 -5.00
CA GLY A 118 -0.40 1.05 -4.54
C GLY A 118 -1.16 -0.28 -4.58
N SER A 119 -0.84 -1.15 -5.54
CA SER A 119 -1.52 -2.44 -5.73
C SER A 119 -1.06 -3.52 -4.74
N PHE A 120 0.22 -3.52 -4.36
CA PHE A 120 0.81 -4.63 -3.60
C PHE A 120 1.26 -4.28 -2.18
N ILE A 121 1.29 -3.00 -1.83
CA ILE A 121 1.86 -2.57 -0.53
C ILE A 121 1.14 -3.15 0.67
N ASP A 122 -0.19 -3.33 0.61
CA ASP A 122 -0.94 -3.86 1.75
C ASP A 122 -0.59 -5.33 2.01
N VAL A 123 -0.48 -6.13 0.95
CA VAL A 123 -0.02 -7.53 1.04
C VAL A 123 1.42 -7.59 1.54
N ALA A 124 2.31 -6.76 0.98
CA ALA A 124 3.71 -6.70 1.41
C ALA A 124 3.86 -6.29 2.88
N ARG A 125 3.06 -5.33 3.36
CA ARG A 125 3.05 -4.91 4.77
C ARG A 125 2.47 -5.97 5.70
N ALA A 126 1.45 -6.70 5.27
CA ALA A 126 0.87 -7.77 6.06
C ALA A 126 1.86 -8.94 6.21
N LEU A 127 2.50 -9.34 5.11
CA LEU A 127 3.51 -10.38 5.12
C LEU A 127 4.75 -9.96 5.92
N LYS A 128 5.18 -8.70 5.78
CA LYS A 128 6.30 -8.14 6.55
C LYS A 128 6.02 -8.24 8.04
N TRP A 129 4.85 -7.78 8.47
CA TRP A 129 4.46 -7.83 9.88
C TRP A 129 4.52 -9.25 10.43
N GLN A 130 4.02 -10.24 9.65
CA GLN A 130 4.06 -11.65 10.05
C GLN A 130 5.48 -12.18 10.20
N LEU A 131 6.36 -11.94 9.22
CA LEU A 131 7.76 -12.39 9.30
C LEU A 131 8.49 -11.72 10.48
N GLU A 132 8.18 -10.46 10.78
CA GLU A 132 8.72 -9.77 11.96
C GLU A 132 8.23 -10.38 13.27
N GLN A 133 7.00 -10.90 13.34
CA GLN A 133 6.55 -11.67 14.52
C GLN A 133 7.34 -12.97 14.71
N GLN A 134 8.02 -13.45 13.66
CA GLN A 134 8.90 -14.62 13.69
C GLN A 134 10.38 -14.24 13.87
N GLY A 135 10.66 -12.97 14.21
CA GLY A 135 12.00 -12.47 14.47
C GLY A 135 12.83 -12.17 13.22
N GLN A 136 12.22 -12.15 12.02
CA GLN A 136 12.91 -11.79 10.78
C GLN A 136 12.99 -10.27 10.62
N GLU A 137 14.12 -9.77 10.14
CA GLU A 137 14.26 -8.36 9.75
C GLU A 137 13.91 -8.18 8.27
N VAL A 138 12.84 -7.44 8.00
CA VAL A 138 12.29 -7.26 6.65
C VAL A 138 12.32 -5.79 6.24
N ILE A 139 12.66 -5.50 4.99
CA ILE A 139 12.53 -4.16 4.41
C ILE A 139 11.66 -4.22 3.15
N ILE A 140 10.78 -3.23 2.98
CA ILE A 140 10.02 -3.03 1.74
C ILE A 140 10.73 -1.93 0.94
N SER A 141 11.01 -2.20 -0.33
CA SER A 141 11.83 -1.32 -1.15
C SER A 141 11.40 -1.33 -2.62
N GLU A 142 11.63 -0.23 -3.32
CA GLU A 142 11.57 -0.14 -4.80
C GLU A 142 12.97 -0.23 -5.44
N THR A 143 13.98 -0.51 -4.62
CA THR A 143 15.37 -0.76 -5.05
C THR A 143 15.80 -2.11 -4.50
N LEU A 144 16.45 -2.92 -5.34
CA LEU A 144 17.08 -4.16 -4.89
C LEU A 144 18.21 -3.83 -3.91
N LEU A 145 18.37 -4.69 -2.91
CA LEU A 145 19.35 -4.52 -1.83
C LEU A 145 20.23 -5.76 -1.79
N ASP A 146 21.51 -5.61 -2.13
CA ASP A 146 22.47 -6.71 -2.19
C ASP A 146 22.75 -7.32 -0.81
N GLN A 147 22.57 -6.53 0.24
CA GLN A 147 22.74 -6.91 1.65
C GLN A 147 21.55 -7.69 2.25
N ALA A 148 20.48 -7.90 1.48
CA ALA A 148 19.36 -8.72 1.93
C ALA A 148 19.62 -10.20 1.63
N LYS A 149 19.47 -11.08 2.64
CA LYS A 149 19.72 -12.52 2.50
C LYS A 149 18.78 -13.18 1.48
N GLN A 150 17.54 -12.70 1.41
CA GLN A 150 16.52 -13.17 0.48
C GLN A 150 15.77 -11.99 -0.13
N THR A 151 15.46 -12.06 -1.42
CA THR A 151 14.59 -11.09 -2.10
C THR A 151 13.26 -11.73 -2.48
N VAL A 152 12.15 -11.04 -2.19
CA VAL A 152 10.79 -11.38 -2.64
C VAL A 152 10.32 -10.29 -3.59
N LEU A 153 9.91 -10.69 -4.80
CA LEU A 153 9.51 -9.81 -5.89
C LEU A 153 7.98 -9.71 -5.96
N PHE A 154 7.47 -8.51 -5.82
CA PHE A 154 6.08 -8.16 -6.12
C PHE A 154 6.02 -7.46 -7.49
N GLY A 155 5.08 -7.85 -8.35
CA GLY A 155 4.87 -7.21 -9.65
C GLY A 155 5.84 -7.65 -10.76
N ALA A 156 6.43 -8.84 -10.65
CA ALA A 156 7.41 -9.36 -11.62
C ALA A 156 6.87 -9.53 -13.07
N HIS A 157 5.54 -9.56 -13.25
CA HIS A 157 4.91 -9.57 -14.58
C HIS A 157 5.26 -8.32 -15.42
N LEU A 158 5.66 -7.21 -14.79
CA LEU A 158 6.07 -5.98 -15.46
C LEU A 158 7.53 -5.99 -15.96
N PHE A 159 8.27 -7.08 -15.77
CA PHE A 159 9.67 -7.12 -16.18
C PHE A 159 9.89 -6.81 -17.67
N ALA A 160 8.99 -7.24 -18.55
CA ALA A 160 9.07 -6.96 -19.98
C ALA A 160 9.12 -5.45 -20.29
N TYR A 161 8.48 -4.62 -19.46
CA TYR A 161 8.41 -3.17 -19.64
C TYR A 161 9.54 -2.43 -18.91
N ARG A 162 10.03 -3.00 -17.80
CA ARG A 162 11.10 -2.41 -16.99
C ARG A 162 12.04 -3.50 -16.46
N PRO A 163 13.01 -3.94 -17.27
CA PRO A 163 13.95 -4.96 -16.86
C PRO A 163 14.89 -4.43 -15.77
N ILE A 164 15.21 -5.29 -14.81
CA ILE A 164 16.17 -5.04 -13.73
C ILE A 164 17.05 -6.29 -13.54
N PRO A 165 18.26 -6.18 -13.00
CA PRO A 165 19.06 -7.36 -12.65
C PRO A 165 18.44 -8.10 -11.46
N ILE A 166 17.64 -9.12 -11.72
CA ILE A 166 16.96 -9.91 -10.67
C ILE A 166 17.94 -10.93 -10.07
N PRO A 167 18.08 -11.02 -8.73
CA PRO A 167 18.87 -12.07 -8.10
C PRO A 167 18.40 -13.48 -8.49
N ASN A 168 19.35 -14.41 -8.70
CA ASN A 168 19.04 -15.77 -9.15
C ASN A 168 18.16 -16.54 -8.17
N HIS A 169 18.32 -16.29 -6.87
CA HIS A 169 17.57 -16.94 -5.79
C HIS A 169 16.34 -16.13 -5.35
N ALA A 170 15.96 -15.07 -6.06
CA ALA A 170 14.79 -14.28 -5.72
C ALA A 170 13.51 -15.13 -5.81
N ILE A 171 12.59 -14.90 -4.88
CA ILE A 171 11.26 -15.50 -4.84
C ILE A 171 10.30 -14.58 -5.58
N VAL A 172 9.43 -15.12 -6.44
CA VAL A 172 8.35 -14.35 -7.06
C VAL A 172 7.08 -14.53 -6.25
N TYR A 173 6.52 -13.46 -5.68
CA TYR A 173 5.17 -13.50 -5.14
C TYR A 173 4.18 -13.03 -6.21
N ASN A 174 3.54 -13.99 -6.89
CA ASN A 174 2.52 -13.71 -7.87
C ASN A 174 1.19 -13.37 -7.20
N LEU A 175 0.66 -12.19 -7.55
CA LEU A 175 -0.65 -11.70 -7.12
C LEU A 175 -1.62 -11.51 -8.30
N GLU A 176 -1.16 -11.78 -9.52
CA GLU A 176 -1.99 -11.70 -10.73
C GLU A 176 -2.72 -13.01 -11.01
N GLN A 177 -3.81 -12.94 -11.78
CA GLN A 177 -4.53 -14.13 -12.22
C GLN A 177 -3.83 -14.75 -13.44
N LEU A 178 -3.47 -16.03 -13.34
CA LEU A 178 -2.75 -16.79 -14.35
C LEU A 178 -3.70 -17.75 -15.07
N TYR A 179 -3.77 -17.59 -16.38
CA TYR A 179 -4.51 -18.42 -17.33
C TYR A 179 -3.93 -18.18 -18.73
N ASP A 180 -4.30 -18.99 -19.72
CA ASP A 180 -3.62 -19.01 -21.03
C ASP A 180 -3.70 -17.69 -21.79
N GLU A 181 -4.82 -16.97 -21.69
CA GLU A 181 -5.04 -15.66 -22.32
C GLU A 181 -4.86 -14.49 -21.35
N SER A 182 -4.18 -14.70 -20.21
CA SER A 182 -3.95 -13.65 -19.23
C SER A 182 -3.07 -12.54 -19.82
N PRO A 183 -3.48 -11.26 -19.72
CA PRO A 183 -2.67 -10.14 -20.22
C PRO A 183 -1.33 -10.00 -19.46
N TYR A 184 -1.22 -10.62 -18.29
CA TYR A 184 -0.01 -10.61 -17.46
C TYR A 184 0.98 -11.73 -17.83
N VAL A 185 0.52 -12.76 -18.55
CA VAL A 185 1.35 -13.89 -18.97
C VAL A 185 2.04 -13.55 -20.29
N ASN A 186 3.31 -13.14 -20.18
CA ASN A 186 4.19 -12.89 -21.33
C ASN A 186 5.47 -13.73 -21.23
N ALA A 187 6.15 -13.92 -22.36
CA ALA A 187 7.35 -14.77 -22.43
C ALA A 187 8.44 -14.39 -21.41
N ALA A 188 8.65 -13.09 -21.17
CA ALA A 188 9.66 -12.63 -20.22
C ALA A 188 9.28 -12.97 -18.77
N TYR A 189 7.99 -12.84 -18.43
CA TYR A 189 7.51 -13.24 -17.11
C TYR A 189 7.59 -14.75 -16.90
N LEU A 190 7.23 -15.55 -17.92
CA LEU A 190 7.37 -17.00 -17.88
C LEU A 190 8.83 -17.44 -17.66
N THR A 191 9.79 -16.77 -18.30
CA THR A 191 11.23 -17.02 -18.07
C THR A 191 11.63 -16.73 -16.63
N ILE A 192 11.10 -15.67 -16.00
CA ILE A 192 11.39 -15.37 -14.60
C ILE A 192 10.87 -16.46 -13.68
N LEU A 193 9.62 -16.89 -13.90
CA LEU A 193 8.94 -17.89 -13.08
C LEU A 193 9.62 -19.27 -13.18
N LYS A 194 10.10 -19.66 -14.37
CA LYS A 194 10.59 -21.02 -14.65
C LYS A 194 11.64 -21.51 -13.65
N ASP A 195 12.64 -20.69 -13.35
CA ASP A 195 13.82 -21.10 -12.57
C ASP A 195 13.81 -20.60 -11.11
N ARG A 196 12.67 -20.09 -10.63
CA ARG A 196 12.54 -19.46 -9.30
C ARG A 196 11.51 -20.13 -8.42
N GLU A 197 11.64 -19.93 -7.13
CA GLU A 197 10.56 -20.21 -6.18
C GLU A 197 9.43 -19.20 -6.42
N VAL A 198 8.19 -19.71 -6.45
CA VAL A 198 6.98 -18.93 -6.68
C VAL A 198 6.06 -19.06 -5.48
N TRP A 199 5.74 -17.93 -4.86
CA TRP A 199 4.65 -17.80 -3.90
C TRP A 199 3.40 -17.36 -4.66
N ASP A 200 2.28 -18.03 -4.41
CA ASP A 200 1.00 -17.65 -4.99
C ASP A 200 -0.12 -17.84 -3.96
N TYR A 201 -1.15 -17.02 -4.04
CA TYR A 201 -2.29 -17.05 -3.13
C TYR A 201 -3.44 -17.94 -3.63
N SER A 202 -3.49 -18.23 -4.93
CA SER A 202 -4.58 -18.95 -5.58
C SER A 202 -4.20 -20.40 -5.88
N ARG A 203 -5.07 -21.35 -5.52
CA ARG A 203 -4.89 -22.76 -5.87
C ARG A 203 -4.92 -22.99 -7.38
N GLN A 204 -5.80 -22.27 -8.07
CA GLN A 204 -5.97 -22.33 -9.53
C GLN A 204 -4.70 -21.86 -10.23
N ASN A 205 -4.09 -20.75 -9.79
CA ASN A 205 -2.80 -20.31 -10.30
C ASN A 205 -1.72 -21.36 -10.08
N ILE A 206 -1.65 -21.97 -8.88
CA ILE A 206 -0.67 -23.01 -8.56
C ILE A 206 -0.82 -24.22 -9.48
N GLU A 207 -2.07 -24.64 -9.73
CA GLU A 207 -2.35 -25.74 -10.64
C GLU A 207 -1.95 -25.39 -12.08
N TRP A 208 -2.28 -24.18 -12.54
CA TRP A 208 -1.86 -23.69 -13.85
C TRP A 208 -0.32 -23.65 -14.00
N LEU A 209 0.39 -23.16 -12.99
CA LEU A 209 1.87 -23.13 -12.97
C LEU A 209 2.46 -24.54 -13.09
N LYS A 210 1.92 -25.52 -12.35
CA LYS A 210 2.33 -26.92 -12.42
C LYS A 210 2.10 -27.52 -13.79
N GLN A 211 0.92 -27.29 -14.38
CA GLN A 211 0.58 -27.78 -15.73
C GLN A 211 1.50 -27.21 -16.81
N LYS A 212 1.95 -25.96 -16.65
CA LYS A 212 2.90 -25.31 -17.57
C LYS A 212 4.37 -25.66 -17.29
N GLY A 213 4.67 -26.43 -16.23
CA GLY A 213 6.04 -26.76 -15.84
C GLY A 213 6.86 -25.53 -15.42
N LEU A 214 6.20 -24.57 -14.76
CA LEU A 214 6.80 -23.32 -14.26
C LEU A 214 7.01 -23.39 -12.75
N GLY A 215 7.96 -22.61 -12.24
CA GLY A 215 8.31 -22.58 -10.82
C GLY A 215 9.21 -23.76 -10.45
N LYS A 216 10.40 -23.44 -9.94
CA LYS A 216 11.32 -24.44 -9.37
C LYS A 216 10.71 -25.07 -8.11
N GLU A 217 10.04 -24.25 -7.32
CA GLU A 217 9.26 -24.62 -6.14
C GLU A 217 8.04 -23.70 -6.08
N ILE A 218 6.87 -24.23 -5.75
CA ILE A 218 5.64 -23.44 -5.67
C ILE A 218 5.06 -23.57 -4.27
N LYS A 219 4.88 -22.44 -3.57
CA LYS A 219 4.28 -22.38 -2.24
C LYS A 219 2.94 -21.65 -2.29
N HIS A 220 1.95 -22.23 -1.62
CA HIS A 220 0.66 -21.58 -1.40
C HIS A 220 0.78 -20.60 -0.24
N VAL A 221 1.02 -19.33 -0.55
CA VAL A 221 1.13 -18.24 0.44
C VAL A 221 -0.16 -17.44 0.39
N LYS A 222 -1.04 -17.68 1.36
CA LYS A 222 -2.34 -17.00 1.46
C LYS A 222 -2.20 -15.60 2.02
N MET A 223 -3.26 -14.81 1.87
CA MET A 223 -3.38 -13.54 2.57
C MET A 223 -3.44 -13.79 4.08
N ASN A 224 -2.72 -12.98 4.85
CA ASN A 224 -2.69 -13.06 6.30
C ASN A 224 -3.20 -11.76 6.92
N TYR A 225 -3.84 -11.86 8.08
CA TYR A 225 -4.17 -10.68 8.85
C TYR A 225 -2.90 -10.00 9.37
N ALA A 226 -2.92 -8.67 9.40
CA ALA A 226 -1.95 -7.86 10.11
C ALA A 226 -2.59 -6.55 10.56
N PRO A 227 -2.19 -5.97 11.72
CA PRO A 227 -2.65 -4.64 12.14
C PRO A 227 -2.33 -3.53 11.13
N THR A 228 -1.35 -3.75 10.24
CA THR A 228 -1.01 -2.82 9.15
C THR A 228 -2.10 -2.66 8.10
N LEU A 229 -3.08 -3.58 8.05
CA LEU A 229 -4.26 -3.49 7.19
C LEU A 229 -5.40 -2.66 7.80
N GLU A 230 -5.36 -2.38 9.11
CA GLU A 230 -6.45 -1.67 9.78
C GLU A 230 -6.41 -0.17 9.48
N ILE A 231 -7.57 0.37 9.11
CA ILE A 231 -7.78 1.79 8.85
C ILE A 231 -7.82 2.54 10.18
N LYS A 232 -6.88 3.47 10.36
CA LYS A 232 -6.85 4.40 11.49
C LYS A 232 -7.93 5.48 11.35
N LYS A 233 -9.20 5.13 11.60
CA LYS A 233 -10.35 6.04 11.47
C LYS A 233 -10.18 7.36 12.23
N GLY A 234 -9.53 7.34 13.40
CA GLY A 234 -9.26 8.55 14.19
C GLY A 234 -8.19 9.48 13.62
N ALA A 235 -7.47 9.07 12.56
CA ALA A 235 -6.50 9.93 11.89
C ALA A 235 -7.14 10.85 10.83
N PHE A 236 -8.41 10.62 10.47
CA PHE A 236 -9.14 11.49 9.57
C PHE A 236 -9.58 12.77 10.29
N PRO A 237 -9.55 13.94 9.61
CA PRO A 237 -9.86 15.23 10.24
C PRO A 237 -11.35 15.40 10.58
N HIS A 238 -12.21 14.53 10.08
CA HIS A 238 -13.65 14.55 10.31
C HIS A 238 -14.13 13.17 10.77
N VAL A 239 -15.26 13.15 11.50
CA VAL A 239 -15.90 11.90 11.91
C VAL A 239 -16.46 11.22 10.66
N LEU A 240 -15.95 10.02 10.36
CA LEU A 240 -16.43 9.22 9.25
C LEU A 240 -17.75 8.55 9.63
N SER A 241 -18.84 8.94 8.96
CA SER A 241 -20.11 8.20 8.96
C SER A 241 -20.14 7.18 7.83
N GLU A 242 -20.83 6.06 8.01
CA GLU A 242 -21.09 5.11 6.92
C GLU A 242 -22.20 5.64 6.00
N ASP A 243 -21.88 6.59 5.14
CA ASP A 243 -22.80 7.26 4.22
C ASP A 243 -22.83 6.65 2.81
N ILE A 244 -21.88 5.76 2.48
CA ILE A 244 -21.86 5.02 1.22
C ILE A 244 -22.58 3.69 1.44
N ASP A 245 -23.69 3.46 0.76
CA ASP A 245 -24.43 2.20 0.90
C ASP A 245 -23.71 1.04 0.23
N VAL A 246 -23.18 1.28 -0.97
CA VAL A 246 -22.53 0.26 -1.81
C VAL A 246 -21.27 0.85 -2.42
N LEU A 247 -20.13 0.18 -2.22
CA LEU A 247 -18.84 0.58 -2.76
C LEU A 247 -18.22 -0.53 -3.58
N PHE A 248 -17.84 -0.23 -4.81
CA PHE A 248 -16.95 -1.04 -5.63
C PHE A 248 -15.65 -0.27 -5.92
N ILE A 249 -14.50 -0.93 -5.77
CA ILE A 249 -13.19 -0.38 -6.13
C ILE A 249 -12.46 -1.33 -7.08
N GLY A 250 -12.31 -0.90 -8.33
CA GLY A 250 -11.63 -1.66 -9.36
C GLY A 250 -11.79 -1.05 -10.76
N ALA A 251 -11.06 -1.60 -11.73
CA ALA A 251 -11.20 -1.20 -13.14
C ALA A 251 -12.61 -1.49 -13.66
N MET A 252 -13.18 -0.61 -14.48
CA MET A 252 -14.50 -0.86 -15.09
C MET A 252 -14.38 -1.77 -16.32
N ASN A 253 -15.43 -2.57 -16.54
CA ASN A 253 -15.69 -3.30 -17.78
C ASN A 253 -17.21 -3.34 -17.98
N GLU A 254 -17.66 -3.89 -19.10
CA GLU A 254 -19.09 -3.95 -19.46
C GLU A 254 -19.93 -4.67 -18.40
N ARG A 255 -19.42 -5.75 -17.80
CA ARG A 255 -20.11 -6.49 -16.72
C ARG A 255 -20.32 -5.62 -15.48
N ARG A 256 -19.24 -5.01 -14.99
CA ARG A 256 -19.30 -4.14 -13.80
C ARG A 256 -20.17 -2.91 -14.05
N GLN A 257 -20.15 -2.37 -15.27
CA GLN A 257 -21.02 -1.27 -15.69
C GLN A 257 -22.50 -1.68 -15.66
N ALA A 258 -22.84 -2.88 -16.15
CA ALA A 258 -24.21 -3.38 -16.13
C ALA A 258 -24.76 -3.54 -14.70
N ILE A 259 -23.95 -4.01 -13.74
CA ILE A 259 -24.35 -4.07 -12.32
C ILE A 259 -24.58 -2.66 -11.75
N PHE A 260 -23.69 -1.71 -12.06
CA PHE A 260 -23.84 -0.33 -11.62
C PHE A 260 -25.13 0.30 -12.14
N GLU A 261 -25.42 0.16 -13.43
CA GLU A 261 -26.63 0.71 -14.07
C GLU A 261 -27.91 0.09 -13.49
N GLN A 262 -27.93 -1.23 -13.30
CA GLN A 262 -29.08 -1.91 -12.68
C GLN A 262 -29.32 -1.46 -11.24
N LEU A 263 -28.26 -1.23 -10.45
CA LEU A 263 -28.40 -0.71 -9.09
C LEU A 263 -28.96 0.72 -9.08
N GLN A 264 -28.52 1.57 -10.00
CA GLN A 264 -29.03 2.93 -10.15
C GLN A 264 -30.53 2.93 -10.51
N GLU A 265 -30.95 2.02 -11.38
CA GLU A 265 -32.36 1.90 -11.79
C GLU A 265 -33.25 1.29 -10.69
N LEU A 266 -32.84 0.17 -10.09
CA LEU A 266 -33.68 -0.60 -9.18
C LEU A 266 -33.61 -0.11 -7.72
N ALA A 267 -32.55 0.63 -7.37
CA ALA A 267 -32.34 1.15 -6.03
C ALA A 267 -31.81 2.60 -6.04
N PRO A 268 -32.53 3.55 -6.66
CA PRO A 268 -32.07 4.93 -6.87
C PRO A 268 -31.85 5.72 -5.57
N ASN A 269 -32.34 5.22 -4.44
CA ASN A 269 -32.16 5.84 -3.13
C ASN A 269 -30.87 5.40 -2.42
N LEU A 270 -30.13 4.42 -2.95
CA LEU A 270 -28.86 3.98 -2.38
C LEU A 270 -27.72 4.86 -2.88
N ASN A 271 -26.85 5.29 -1.98
CA ASN A 271 -25.59 5.93 -2.34
C ASN A 271 -24.59 4.88 -2.85
N ILE A 272 -24.52 4.71 -4.17
CA ILE A 272 -23.70 3.72 -4.86
C ILE A 272 -22.46 4.40 -5.45
N VAL A 273 -21.27 3.94 -5.04
CA VAL A 273 -19.98 4.50 -5.47
C VAL A 273 -19.15 3.43 -6.16
N PHE A 274 -18.81 3.64 -7.43
CA PHE A 274 -17.87 2.82 -8.18
C PHE A 274 -16.64 3.68 -8.50
N GLN A 275 -15.47 3.27 -8.02
CA GLN A 275 -14.23 4.04 -8.16
C GLN A 275 -13.10 3.17 -8.74
N SER A 276 -12.30 3.74 -9.62
CA SER A 276 -11.07 3.14 -10.13
C SER A 276 -9.84 3.96 -9.74
N ASN A 277 -8.66 3.35 -9.82
CA ASN A 277 -7.35 4.01 -9.62
C ASN A 277 -7.23 4.79 -8.29
N VAL A 278 -7.76 4.20 -7.21
CA VAL A 278 -7.70 4.78 -5.87
C VAL A 278 -6.96 3.82 -4.92
N TRP A 279 -5.94 4.33 -4.25
CA TRP A 279 -5.08 3.57 -3.34
C TRP A 279 -4.82 4.35 -2.05
N GLY A 280 -4.28 3.68 -1.03
CA GLY A 280 -3.86 4.34 0.21
C GLY A 280 -4.98 5.08 0.94
N ILE A 281 -4.69 6.29 1.44
CA ILE A 281 -5.61 7.05 2.30
C ILE A 281 -6.98 7.31 1.61
N PRO A 282 -7.06 7.81 0.35
CA PRO A 282 -8.36 8.00 -0.32
C PRO A 282 -9.19 6.72 -0.43
N ARG A 283 -8.56 5.58 -0.74
CA ARG A 283 -9.25 4.27 -0.79
C ARG A 283 -9.76 3.87 0.59
N ASN A 284 -8.92 4.05 1.60
CA ASN A 284 -9.23 3.71 2.98
C ASN A 284 -10.39 4.54 3.52
N GLU A 285 -10.48 5.82 3.14
CA GLU A 285 -11.60 6.69 3.48
C GLU A 285 -12.92 6.20 2.89
N LEU A 286 -12.95 5.92 1.57
CA LEU A 286 -14.11 5.35 0.88
C LEU A 286 -14.55 4.04 1.56
N MET A 287 -13.59 3.14 1.81
CA MET A 287 -13.88 1.86 2.44
C MET A 287 -14.43 2.04 3.86
N ALA A 288 -13.87 2.96 4.65
CA ALA A 288 -14.36 3.26 6.00
C ALA A 288 -15.80 3.81 6.01
N ARG A 289 -16.20 4.54 4.97
CA ARG A 289 -17.54 5.11 4.77
C ARG A 289 -18.56 4.14 4.16
N ALA A 290 -18.12 3.00 3.64
CA ALA A 290 -18.99 2.03 2.98
C ALA A 290 -19.66 1.04 3.94
N LYS A 291 -20.94 0.75 3.71
CA LYS A 291 -21.72 -0.30 4.39
C LYS A 291 -21.56 -1.67 3.73
N ILE A 292 -21.51 -1.71 2.40
CA ILE A 292 -21.33 -2.92 1.58
C ILE A 292 -20.13 -2.70 0.64
N ILE A 293 -19.18 -3.62 0.66
CA ILE A 293 -18.08 -3.68 -0.31
C ILE A 293 -18.42 -4.76 -1.34
N LEU A 294 -18.33 -4.40 -2.62
CA LEU A 294 -18.53 -5.35 -3.72
C LEU A 294 -17.21 -5.92 -4.21
N ASN A 295 -17.20 -7.23 -4.46
CA ASN A 295 -16.18 -7.88 -5.27
C ASN A 295 -16.87 -8.51 -6.50
N ILE A 296 -16.53 -8.04 -7.70
CA ILE A 296 -17.11 -8.51 -8.97
C ILE A 296 -15.93 -8.90 -9.86
N HIS A 297 -15.97 -10.05 -10.52
CA HIS A 297 -14.84 -10.53 -11.30
C HIS A 297 -14.57 -9.66 -12.53
N PHE A 298 -13.28 -9.40 -12.81
CA PHE A 298 -12.89 -8.81 -14.10
C PHE A 298 -12.70 -9.92 -15.14
N HIS A 299 -11.95 -10.95 -14.77
CA HIS A 299 -11.68 -12.13 -15.57
C HIS A 299 -12.53 -13.30 -15.09
N LEU A 300 -13.05 -14.10 -16.01
CA LEU A 300 -13.92 -15.25 -15.71
C LEU A 300 -13.10 -16.51 -15.38
N THR A 301 -12.09 -16.37 -14.53
CA THR A 301 -11.20 -17.48 -14.10
C THR A 301 -11.75 -18.24 -12.89
N GLY A 302 -12.69 -17.63 -12.15
CA GLY A 302 -13.15 -18.13 -10.86
C GLY A 302 -12.14 -17.98 -9.72
N ILE A 303 -11.04 -17.23 -9.94
CA ILE A 303 -10.09 -16.89 -8.88
C ILE A 303 -10.66 -15.77 -8.02
N LEU A 304 -10.79 -16.04 -6.72
CA LEU A 304 -11.23 -15.07 -5.74
C LEU A 304 -10.13 -14.03 -5.47
N GLU A 305 -10.42 -12.74 -5.63
CA GLU A 305 -9.46 -11.64 -5.43
C GLU A 305 -9.16 -11.36 -3.94
N THR A 306 -8.65 -12.37 -3.24
CA THR A 306 -8.31 -12.31 -1.81
C THR A 306 -7.34 -11.19 -1.43
N PRO A 307 -6.39 -10.72 -2.28
CA PRO A 307 -5.61 -9.51 -1.97
C PRO A 307 -6.47 -8.25 -1.75
N ARG A 308 -7.61 -8.13 -2.44
CA ARG A 308 -8.55 -7.01 -2.26
C ARG A 308 -9.46 -7.26 -1.06
N ILE A 309 -10.00 -8.46 -0.95
CA ILE A 309 -10.97 -8.84 0.08
C ILE A 309 -10.34 -8.77 1.48
N SER A 310 -9.10 -9.24 1.64
CA SER A 310 -8.41 -9.28 2.93
C SER A 310 -8.35 -7.91 3.62
N HIS A 311 -8.15 -6.84 2.85
CA HIS A 311 -8.13 -5.47 3.37
C HIS A 311 -9.51 -5.01 3.87
N ALA A 312 -10.59 -5.36 3.17
CA ALA A 312 -11.96 -5.08 3.63
C ALA A 312 -12.33 -5.90 4.87
N VAL A 313 -11.97 -7.19 4.89
CA VAL A 313 -12.20 -8.10 6.03
C VAL A 313 -11.45 -7.61 7.28
N ALA A 314 -10.19 -7.20 7.16
CA ALA A 314 -9.40 -6.63 8.26
C ALA A 314 -10.04 -5.37 8.87
N ASN A 315 -10.97 -4.73 8.18
CA ASN A 315 -11.67 -3.52 8.60
C ASN A 315 -13.14 -3.76 8.96
N GLN A 316 -13.53 -5.01 9.20
CA GLN A 316 -14.89 -5.42 9.56
C GLN A 316 -15.93 -4.89 8.56
N LYS A 317 -15.59 -4.91 7.27
CA LYS A 317 -16.52 -4.53 6.22
C LYS A 317 -17.31 -5.74 5.73
N PHE A 318 -18.61 -5.53 5.54
CA PHE A 318 -19.48 -6.53 4.96
C PHE A 318 -19.24 -6.59 3.45
N ILE A 319 -19.10 -7.81 2.91
CA ILE A 319 -18.70 -8.05 1.53
C ILE A 319 -19.76 -8.90 0.85
N ILE A 320 -20.17 -8.46 -0.35
CA ILE A 320 -20.87 -9.31 -1.32
C ILE A 320 -19.90 -9.54 -2.48
N SER A 321 -19.58 -10.80 -2.73
CA SER A 321 -18.71 -11.21 -3.83
C SER A 321 -19.50 -11.97 -4.88
N GLU A 322 -19.18 -11.75 -6.15
CA GLU A 322 -19.49 -12.70 -7.21
C GLU A 322 -18.90 -14.07 -6.82
N SER A 323 -19.66 -15.13 -7.08
CA SER A 323 -19.25 -16.50 -6.78
C SER A 323 -17.96 -16.87 -7.51
N SER A 324 -17.08 -17.55 -6.78
CA SER A 324 -15.75 -18.01 -7.20
C SER A 324 -15.66 -19.53 -7.04
N ASN A 325 -14.44 -20.06 -6.96
CA ASN A 325 -14.24 -21.47 -6.63
C ASN A 325 -14.79 -21.81 -5.23
N PRO A 326 -15.68 -22.82 -5.08
CA PRO A 326 -16.31 -23.15 -3.80
C PRO A 326 -15.34 -23.52 -2.67
N GLU A 327 -14.17 -24.08 -2.97
CA GLU A 327 -13.16 -24.38 -1.93
C GLU A 327 -12.49 -23.11 -1.41
N ASP A 328 -12.31 -22.10 -2.26
CA ASP A 328 -11.79 -20.80 -1.82
C ASP A 328 -12.88 -20.03 -1.04
N GLU A 329 -14.14 -20.07 -1.49
CA GLU A 329 -15.27 -19.41 -0.79
C GLU A 329 -15.41 -19.88 0.67
N LYS A 330 -15.23 -21.19 0.92
CA LYS A 330 -15.30 -21.79 2.27
C LYS A 330 -14.28 -21.20 3.25
N GLU A 331 -13.18 -20.65 2.76
CA GLU A 331 -12.13 -20.04 3.59
C GLU A 331 -12.47 -18.62 4.05
N TRP A 332 -13.54 -18.03 3.52
CA TRP A 332 -13.95 -16.66 3.81
C TRP A 332 -15.37 -16.62 4.42
N PRO A 333 -15.59 -17.26 5.58
CA PRO A 333 -16.91 -17.28 6.19
C PRO A 333 -17.35 -15.87 6.58
N GLY A 334 -18.59 -15.51 6.28
CA GLY A 334 -19.11 -14.17 6.53
C GLY A 334 -19.09 -13.27 5.29
N ILE A 335 -18.42 -13.67 4.21
CA ILE A 335 -18.67 -13.11 2.89
C ILE A 335 -19.92 -13.75 2.31
N VAL A 336 -20.77 -12.95 1.66
CA VAL A 336 -21.91 -13.45 0.89
C VAL A 336 -21.47 -13.62 -0.55
N PHE A 337 -21.43 -14.87 -1.01
CA PHE A 337 -21.17 -15.22 -2.40
C PHE A 337 -22.48 -15.38 -3.15
N ALA A 338 -22.57 -14.79 -4.34
CA ALA A 338 -23.75 -14.88 -5.19
C ALA A 338 -23.36 -15.02 -6.67
N PRO A 339 -24.12 -15.81 -7.47
CA PRO A 339 -23.99 -15.79 -8.92
C PRO A 339 -24.11 -14.36 -9.46
N TYR A 340 -23.43 -14.06 -10.56
CA TYR A 340 -23.39 -12.72 -11.14
C TYR A 340 -24.80 -12.14 -11.37
N GLU A 341 -25.74 -12.97 -11.83
CA GLU A 341 -27.12 -12.60 -12.15
C GLU A 341 -27.94 -12.22 -10.90
N GLN A 342 -27.52 -12.68 -9.71
CA GLN A 342 -28.20 -12.43 -8.44
C GLN A 342 -27.54 -11.30 -7.63
N MET A 343 -26.42 -10.74 -8.11
CA MET A 343 -25.66 -9.73 -7.37
C MET A 343 -26.53 -8.53 -6.97
N VAL A 344 -27.32 -7.99 -7.90
CA VAL A 344 -28.17 -6.81 -7.67
C VAL A 344 -29.24 -7.10 -6.62
N GLU A 345 -29.92 -8.24 -6.72
CA GLU A 345 -30.93 -8.69 -5.75
C GLU A 345 -30.33 -8.78 -4.35
N MET A 346 -29.18 -9.45 -4.23
CA MET A 346 -28.48 -9.64 -2.96
C MET A 346 -28.04 -8.32 -2.34
N ILE A 347 -27.55 -7.37 -3.15
CA ILE A 347 -27.18 -6.03 -2.68
C ILE A 347 -28.40 -5.31 -2.10
N ILE A 348 -29.53 -5.31 -2.83
CA ILE A 348 -30.76 -4.65 -2.39
C ILE A 348 -31.31 -5.31 -1.12
N GLN A 349 -31.28 -6.64 -1.03
CA GLN A 349 -31.71 -7.37 0.17
C GLN A 349 -30.85 -6.98 1.38
N TYR A 350 -29.52 -7.14 1.27
CA TYR A 350 -28.61 -6.85 2.38
C TYR A 350 -28.51 -5.35 2.69
N SER A 351 -28.88 -4.45 1.77
CA SER A 351 -28.99 -3.01 2.04
C SER A 351 -29.95 -2.72 3.22
N LYS A 352 -30.95 -3.58 3.42
CA LYS A 352 -32.01 -3.47 4.43
C LYS A 352 -31.72 -4.23 5.74
N LEU A 353 -30.58 -4.94 5.84
CA LEU A 353 -30.26 -5.85 6.95
C LEU A 353 -29.01 -5.42 7.73
N PRO A 354 -29.00 -4.27 8.42
CA PRO A 354 -27.79 -3.73 9.06
C PRO A 354 -27.18 -4.67 10.11
N GLU A 355 -28.00 -5.33 10.94
CA GLU A 355 -27.48 -6.24 11.97
C GLU A 355 -26.85 -7.50 11.39
N GLU A 356 -27.46 -8.08 10.34
CA GLU A 356 -26.91 -9.26 9.70
C GLU A 356 -25.60 -8.93 8.98
N ARG A 357 -25.51 -7.76 8.33
CA ARG A 357 -24.25 -7.28 7.73
C ARG A 357 -23.13 -7.19 8.77
N ARG A 358 -23.39 -6.58 9.93
CA ARG A 358 -22.38 -6.45 11.01
C ARG A 358 -21.92 -7.82 11.51
N LYS A 359 -22.87 -8.70 11.82
CA LYS A 359 -22.58 -10.07 12.27
C LYS A 359 -21.71 -10.85 11.29
N LEU A 360 -22.03 -10.76 9.99
CA LEU A 360 -21.26 -11.43 8.94
C LEU A 360 -19.86 -10.82 8.76
N ALA A 361 -19.74 -9.50 8.82
CA ALA A 361 -18.45 -8.81 8.77
C ALA A 361 -17.55 -9.14 9.97
N GLU A 362 -18.11 -9.20 11.18
CA GLU A 362 -17.41 -9.64 12.38
C GLU A 362 -16.94 -11.08 12.28
N LYS A 363 -17.79 -11.98 11.76
CA LYS A 363 -17.43 -13.38 11.51
C LYS A 363 -16.22 -13.49 10.60
N ALA A 364 -16.21 -12.75 9.49
CA ALA A 364 -15.10 -12.72 8.56
C ALA A 364 -13.81 -12.18 9.21
N TYR A 365 -13.92 -11.06 9.94
CA TYR A 365 -12.78 -10.45 10.64
C TYR A 365 -12.15 -11.41 11.65
N TRP A 366 -12.95 -12.02 12.53
CA TRP A 366 -12.43 -12.91 13.56
C TRP A 366 -11.85 -14.20 12.98
N HIS A 367 -12.45 -14.73 11.91
CA HIS A 367 -11.87 -15.85 11.18
C HIS A 367 -10.51 -15.49 10.59
N PHE A 368 -10.42 -14.38 9.86
CA PHE A 368 -9.19 -13.94 9.22
C PHE A 368 -8.07 -13.61 10.23
N LYS A 369 -8.43 -12.99 11.36
CA LYS A 369 -7.49 -12.67 12.44
C LYS A 369 -6.98 -13.90 13.19
N ALA A 370 -7.80 -14.96 13.29
CA ALA A 370 -7.43 -16.19 13.98
C ALA A 370 -6.54 -17.13 13.15
N GLN A 371 -6.53 -16.97 11.82
CA GLN A 371 -5.64 -17.74 10.96
C GLN A 371 -4.18 -17.43 11.28
N LYS A 372 -3.47 -18.44 11.79
CA LYS A 372 -2.01 -18.42 11.84
C LYS A 372 -1.51 -19.01 10.52
N SER A 373 -0.79 -18.24 9.73
CA SER A 373 -0.18 -18.70 8.47
C SER A 373 1.02 -19.60 8.70
#